data_AF-A0A1M3D1M8-F1
#
_entry.id   AF-A0A1M3D1M8-F1
#
_cell.length_a   1.000
_cell.length_b   1.000
_cell.length_c   1.000
_cell.angle_alpha   90.00
_cell.angle_beta   90.00
_cell.angle_gamma   90.00
#
_symmetry.space_group_name_H-M   'P 1'
#
loop_
_entity.id
_entity.type
_entity.pdbx_description
1 polymer ?
#
loop_
_entity_poly.entity_id
_entity_poly.type
_entity_poly.pdbx_seq_one_letter_code
_entity_poly.pdbx_strand_id
1 'polypeptide(L)'
;MKWFTEVDAGRSPQMISYRDRVLFLGSCFADEISSRMERYGFEVLANPFGVLYNPLSISNSLIRLFDSTPIDEGDVVMDGSVYKSIYHSSDYASAEIHSLINYTTDSLINASEFLKKTDTISLTFGTSWVYRRKSDRRVVSNCHKQPGDSFERFSLTVDEIVAHIAPLIERGGTRRWFLSVSPVRHFKDGAVENMLSKSRLLLAVNELTKSFENVVYFPSYEIVMDELRDYRFYGPDLVHLSVGAADYIWERFADFALNSESKELLRDYKRLYEMKSHRPLFPESQEYKGLLKRIDELESMLKKKRE
;
A
#
# COMPACT_ATOMS: atom_id res chain seq x y z
N MET A 1 -18.44 -22.33 -22.19
CA MET A 1 -18.80 -22.28 -20.75
C MET A 1 -17.96 -21.19 -20.11
N LYS A 2 -18.58 -20.15 -19.55
CA LYS A 2 -17.87 -19.02 -18.92
C LYS A 2 -17.78 -19.33 -17.42
N TRP A 3 -16.56 -19.51 -16.90
CA TRP A 3 -16.33 -19.96 -15.51
C TRP A 3 -16.22 -18.80 -14.51
N PHE A 4 -16.11 -17.55 -15.00
CA PHE A 4 -15.94 -16.35 -14.20
C PHE A 4 -16.75 -15.19 -14.79
N THR A 5 -17.29 -14.34 -13.93
CA THR A 5 -17.81 -13.04 -14.33
C THR A 5 -16.75 -12.01 -14.00
N GLU A 6 -16.15 -11.44 -15.04
CA GLU A 6 -15.18 -10.36 -14.90
C GLU A 6 -15.84 -9.15 -14.22
N VAL A 7 -15.19 -8.65 -13.18
CA VAL A 7 -15.51 -7.40 -12.49
C VAL A 7 -14.99 -6.27 -13.36
N ASP A 8 -15.88 -5.36 -13.73
CA ASP A 8 -15.51 -4.18 -14.49
C ASP A 8 -14.75 -3.21 -13.58
N ALA A 9 -13.43 -3.15 -13.76
CA ALA A 9 -12.60 -2.15 -13.11
C ALA A 9 -12.67 -0.78 -13.81
N GLY A 10 -13.19 -0.72 -15.04
CA GLY A 10 -13.20 0.48 -15.87
C GLY A 10 -11.79 0.99 -16.19
N ARG A 11 -11.69 2.29 -16.43
CA ARG A 11 -10.42 3.03 -16.54
C ARG A 11 -10.48 4.23 -15.63
N SER A 12 -9.37 4.51 -14.94
CA SER A 12 -9.27 5.70 -14.12
C SER A 12 -9.33 6.96 -14.99
N PRO A 13 -10.15 7.96 -14.64
CA PRO A 13 -10.04 9.29 -15.26
C PRO A 13 -8.73 10.00 -14.85
N GLN A 14 -8.11 9.54 -13.77
CA GLN A 14 -6.89 10.10 -13.16
C GLN A 14 -5.70 9.15 -13.40
N MET A 15 -5.26 9.01 -14.66
CA MET A 15 -4.21 8.05 -15.04
C MET A 15 -2.85 8.36 -14.43
N ILE A 16 -2.07 7.33 -14.12
CA ILE A 16 -0.68 7.37 -13.66
C ILE A 16 0.27 7.15 -14.86
N SER A 17 1.39 7.85 -14.82
CA SER A 17 2.49 7.78 -15.78
C SER A 17 3.83 7.48 -15.10
N TYR A 18 4.85 7.14 -15.89
CA TYR A 18 6.22 6.94 -15.39
C TYR A 18 6.90 8.18 -14.82
N ARG A 19 6.36 9.38 -15.08
CA ARG A 19 6.84 10.65 -14.51
C ARG A 19 6.27 10.94 -13.12
N ASP A 20 5.18 10.25 -12.77
CA ASP A 20 4.48 10.48 -11.52
C ASP A 20 5.20 9.81 -10.35
N ARG A 21 5.17 10.49 -9.19
CA ARG A 21 5.52 9.91 -7.90
C ARG A 21 4.29 9.41 -7.19
N VAL A 22 4.33 8.17 -6.70
CA VAL A 22 3.19 7.54 -6.03
C VAL A 22 3.54 7.17 -4.59
N LEU A 23 2.82 7.74 -3.63
CA LEU A 23 2.88 7.35 -2.22
C LEU A 23 1.81 6.30 -1.93
N PHE A 24 2.22 5.13 -1.46
CA PHE A 24 1.31 4.06 -1.01
C PHE A 24 1.24 4.02 0.51
N LEU A 25 0.03 3.95 1.05
CA LEU A 25 -0.24 3.75 2.46
C LEU A 25 -1.38 2.74 2.62
N GLY A 26 -1.23 1.79 3.54
CA GLY A 26 -2.31 0.86 3.85
C GLY A 26 -1.85 -0.55 4.15
N SER A 27 -2.76 -1.49 3.90
CA SER A 27 -2.55 -2.92 4.18
C SER A 27 -1.35 -3.50 3.41
N CYS A 28 -0.97 -4.74 3.71
CA CYS A 28 0.07 -5.47 2.96
C CYS A 28 -0.22 -5.55 1.45
N PHE A 29 -1.49 -5.45 1.04
CA PHE A 29 -1.85 -5.37 -0.38
C PHE A 29 -1.34 -4.08 -1.05
N ALA A 30 -1.20 -2.97 -0.31
CA ALA A 30 -0.57 -1.76 -0.83
C ALA A 30 0.91 -2.01 -1.17
N ASP A 31 1.63 -2.74 -0.31
CA ASP A 31 3.03 -3.13 -0.55
C ASP A 31 3.16 -4.10 -1.73
N GLU A 32 2.18 -5.00 -1.89
CA GLU A 32 2.13 -5.95 -2.99
C GLU A 32 2.03 -5.24 -4.35
N ILE A 33 1.22 -4.18 -4.45
CA ILE A 33 1.09 -3.36 -5.66
C ILE A 33 2.29 -2.42 -5.83
N SER A 34 2.72 -1.73 -4.77
CA SER A 34 3.84 -0.78 -4.84
C SER A 34 5.16 -1.47 -5.20
N SER A 35 5.43 -2.65 -4.67
CA SER A 35 6.64 -3.42 -4.99
C SER A 35 6.68 -3.85 -6.46
N ARG A 36 5.53 -4.10 -7.10
CA ARG A 36 5.46 -4.32 -8.56
C ARG A 36 5.70 -3.04 -9.33
N MET A 37 5.15 -1.91 -8.89
CA MET A 37 5.45 -0.61 -9.50
C MET A 37 6.95 -0.30 -9.42
N GLU A 38 7.56 -0.45 -8.26
CA GLU A 38 9.00 -0.25 -8.06
C GLU A 38 9.83 -1.19 -8.94
N ARG A 39 9.50 -2.49 -8.93
CA ARG A 39 10.11 -3.52 -9.79
C ARG A 39 10.08 -3.14 -11.26
N TYR A 40 8.98 -2.52 -11.70
CA TYR A 40 8.79 -2.09 -13.08
C TYR A 40 9.16 -0.62 -13.32
N GLY A 41 9.98 -0.02 -12.45
CA GLY A 41 10.68 1.23 -12.69
C GLY A 41 9.92 2.51 -12.37
N PHE A 42 8.75 2.43 -11.74
CA PHE A 42 8.00 3.60 -11.27
C PHE A 42 8.68 4.21 -10.03
N GLU A 43 8.46 5.52 -9.82
CA GLU A 43 8.91 6.21 -8.61
C GLU A 43 7.85 6.08 -7.51
N VAL A 44 8.09 5.21 -6.54
CA VAL A 44 7.13 4.95 -5.46
C VAL A 44 7.76 5.03 -4.09
N LEU A 45 6.96 5.39 -3.10
CA LEU A 45 7.28 5.22 -1.68
C LEU A 45 6.14 4.45 -1.05
N ALA A 46 6.44 3.35 -0.36
CA ALA A 46 5.45 2.48 0.24
C ALA A 46 5.54 2.51 1.76
N ASN A 47 4.40 2.69 2.42
CA ASN A 47 4.19 2.49 3.85
C ASN A 47 5.36 3.01 4.70
N PRO A 48 5.63 4.34 4.73
CA PRO A 48 6.76 4.90 5.48
C PRO A 48 6.65 4.72 7.01
N PHE A 49 5.51 4.23 7.50
CA PHE A 49 5.29 3.82 8.90
C PHE A 49 5.15 2.29 9.05
N GLY A 50 5.42 1.53 7.99
CA GLY A 50 5.02 0.14 7.84
C GLY A 50 3.53 -0.03 7.57
N VAL A 51 3.08 -1.29 7.49
CA VAL A 51 1.71 -1.64 7.10
C VAL A 51 0.67 -1.12 8.08
N LEU A 52 -0.34 -0.40 7.57
CA LEU A 52 -1.45 0.17 8.33
C LEU A 52 -2.79 -0.32 7.80
N TYR A 53 -3.69 -0.81 8.66
CA TYR A 53 -4.90 -1.45 8.16
C TYR A 53 -6.16 -0.57 8.21
N ASN A 54 -6.27 0.33 9.18
CA ASN A 54 -7.51 1.08 9.39
C ASN A 54 -7.39 2.55 8.96
N PRO A 55 -8.50 3.18 8.51
CA PRO A 55 -8.49 4.56 8.05
C PRO A 55 -7.93 5.58 9.05
N LEU A 56 -8.18 5.42 10.35
CA LEU A 56 -7.73 6.36 11.37
C LEU A 56 -6.21 6.29 11.62
N SER A 57 -5.62 5.10 11.60
CA SER A 57 -4.15 4.96 11.66
C SER A 57 -3.50 5.56 10.41
N ILE A 58 -4.06 5.31 9.23
CA ILE A 58 -3.57 5.88 7.96
C ILE A 58 -3.69 7.41 7.97
N SER A 59 -4.82 7.96 8.45
CA SER A 59 -5.01 9.41 8.53
C SER A 59 -3.99 10.04 9.48
N ASN A 60 -3.75 9.43 10.64
CA ASN A 60 -2.73 9.92 11.59
C ASN A 60 -1.32 9.93 10.98
N SER A 61 -0.95 8.90 10.23
CA SER A 61 0.33 8.87 9.51
C SER A 61 0.42 9.92 8.41
N LEU A 62 -0.66 10.15 7.65
CA LEU A 62 -0.71 11.22 6.65
C LEU A 62 -0.57 12.62 7.28
N ILE A 63 -1.28 12.88 8.39
CA ILE A 63 -1.14 14.13 9.14
C ILE A 63 0.33 14.35 9.52
N ARG A 64 0.98 13.33 10.11
CA ARG A 64 2.40 13.40 10.46
C ARG A 64 3.30 13.66 9.25
N LEU A 65 3.01 13.10 8.07
CA LEU A 65 3.78 13.38 6.85
C LEU A 65 3.58 14.81 6.36
N PHE A 66 2.34 15.30 6.33
CA PHE A 66 2.05 16.66 5.90
C PHE A 66 2.63 17.71 6.86
N ASP A 67 2.61 17.43 8.15
CA ASP A 67 3.10 18.32 9.21
C ASP A 67 4.58 18.09 9.56
N SER A 68 5.23 17.09 8.94
CA SER A 68 6.59 16.65 9.28
C SER A 68 6.79 16.47 10.79
N THR A 69 5.80 15.89 11.47
CA THR A 69 5.78 15.77 12.93
C THR A 69 6.42 14.46 13.41
N PRO A 70 7.64 14.50 13.99
CA PRO A 70 8.33 13.32 14.50
C PRO A 70 7.58 12.67 15.67
N ILE A 71 7.97 11.43 15.99
CA ILE A 71 7.52 10.78 17.22
C ILE A 71 8.38 11.26 18.39
N ASP A 72 7.82 11.21 19.60
CA ASP A 72 8.55 11.50 20.84
C ASP A 72 8.65 10.26 21.76
N GLU A 73 9.33 10.39 22.89
CA GLU A 73 9.47 9.30 23.87
C GLU A 73 8.11 8.82 24.40
N GLY A 74 7.12 9.70 24.49
CA GLY A 74 5.77 9.35 24.91
C GLY A 74 5.05 8.47 23.88
N ASP A 75 5.44 8.50 22.62
CA ASP A 75 4.94 7.65 21.55
C ASP A 75 5.60 6.26 21.49
N VAL A 76 6.60 6.01 22.34
CA VAL A 76 7.36 4.76 22.38
C VAL A 76 6.80 3.81 23.44
N VAL A 77 6.79 2.52 23.11
CA VAL A 77 6.41 1.42 24.00
C VAL A 77 7.49 0.35 23.98
N MET A 78 7.66 -0.34 25.10
CA MET A 78 8.59 -1.47 25.21
C MET A 78 7.85 -2.79 24.98
N ASP A 79 8.38 -3.64 24.11
CA ASP A 79 7.91 -5.00 23.83
C ASP A 79 9.08 -5.97 24.01
N GLY A 80 9.09 -6.69 25.13
CA GLY A 80 10.24 -7.51 25.53
C GLY A 80 11.48 -6.66 25.78
N SER A 81 12.53 -6.84 24.97
CA SER A 81 13.81 -6.13 25.07
C SER A 81 14.00 -5.04 24.03
N VAL A 82 12.94 -4.66 23.30
CA VAL A 82 13.02 -3.64 22.25
C VAL A 82 11.96 -2.56 22.44
N TYR A 83 12.28 -1.37 21.98
CA TYR A 83 11.41 -0.22 21.86
C TYR A 83 10.75 -0.18 20.50
N LYS A 84 9.48 0.22 20.46
CA LYS A 84 8.67 0.36 19.25
C LYS A 84 7.79 1.60 19.33
N SER A 85 7.44 2.18 18.19
CA SER A 85 6.52 3.31 18.12
C SER A 85 5.08 2.82 18.00
N ILE A 86 4.15 3.45 18.72
CA ILE A 86 2.71 3.12 18.60
C ILE A 86 2.10 3.45 17.23
N TYR A 87 2.79 4.22 16.39
CA TYR A 87 2.33 4.58 15.04
C TYR A 87 2.96 3.74 13.92
N HIS A 88 3.97 2.91 14.22
CA HIS A 88 4.71 2.15 13.22
C HIS A 88 4.42 0.64 13.30
N SER A 89 4.69 -0.09 12.20
CA SER A 89 4.64 -1.56 12.19
C SER A 89 5.69 -2.17 13.12
N SER A 90 5.58 -3.47 13.36
CA SER A 90 6.48 -4.22 14.24
C SER A 90 7.95 -4.23 13.77
N ASP A 91 8.19 -3.91 12.50
CA ASP A 91 9.52 -3.89 11.87
C ASP A 91 10.34 -2.68 12.32
N TYR A 92 9.67 -1.64 12.84
CA TYR A 92 10.29 -0.46 13.43
C TYR A 92 10.55 -0.71 14.91
N ALA A 93 11.70 -1.33 15.19
CA ALA A 93 12.14 -1.65 16.54
C ALA A 93 13.63 -1.35 16.75
N SER A 94 13.99 -0.97 17.98
CA SER A 94 15.39 -0.80 18.38
C SER A 94 15.59 -1.22 19.83
N ALA A 95 16.81 -1.66 20.18
CA ALA A 95 17.17 -1.89 21.58
C ALA A 95 17.30 -0.58 22.39
N GLU A 96 17.41 0.56 21.70
CA GLU A 96 17.59 1.88 22.32
C GLU A 96 16.54 2.88 21.82
N ILE A 97 15.93 3.62 22.75
CA ILE A 97 14.86 4.57 22.45
C ILE A 97 15.31 5.70 21.51
N HIS A 98 16.47 6.31 21.76
CA HIS A 98 16.97 7.40 20.90
C HIS A 98 17.30 6.90 19.49
N SER A 99 17.83 5.67 19.38
CA SER A 99 18.11 5.06 18.08
C SER A 99 16.83 4.81 17.28
N LEU A 100 15.72 4.41 17.94
CA LEU A 100 14.40 4.31 17.30
C LEU A 100 13.88 5.68 16.84
N ILE A 101 13.93 6.69 17.72
CA ILE A 101 13.41 8.03 17.43
C ILE A 101 14.19 8.66 16.27
N ASN A 102 15.52 8.55 16.25
CA ASN A 102 16.33 9.06 15.15
C ASN A 102 15.99 8.36 13.83
N TYR A 103 15.96 7.02 13.82
CA TYR A 103 15.62 6.24 12.62
C TYR A 103 14.23 6.60 12.05
N THR A 104 13.21 6.67 12.92
CA THR A 104 11.84 7.02 12.50
C THR A 104 11.72 8.48 12.08
N THR A 105 12.47 9.39 12.69
CA THR A 105 12.53 10.81 12.29
C THR A 105 13.17 10.97 10.92
N ASP A 106 14.30 10.30 10.66
CA ASP A 106 14.97 10.34 9.35
C ASP A 106 14.05 9.76 8.26
N SER A 107 13.37 8.65 8.55
CA SER A 107 12.39 8.04 7.65
C SER A 107 11.22 9.00 7.37
N LEU A 108 10.70 9.66 8.40
CA LEU A 108 9.63 10.65 8.27
C LEU A 108 10.05 11.83 7.41
N ILE A 109 11.22 12.42 7.65
CA ILE A 109 11.70 13.59 6.90
C ILE A 109 11.82 13.24 5.41
N ASN A 110 12.42 12.09 5.09
CA ASN A 110 12.53 11.62 3.71
C ASN A 110 11.14 11.38 3.07
N ALA A 111 10.22 10.79 3.83
CA ALA A 111 8.86 10.55 3.36
C ALA A 111 8.04 11.84 3.17
N SER A 112 8.20 12.84 4.05
CA SER A 112 7.61 14.17 3.89
C SER A 112 8.15 14.88 2.64
N GLU A 113 9.45 14.79 2.38
CA GLU A 113 10.05 15.36 1.16
C GLU A 113 9.55 14.66 -0.12
N PHE A 114 9.36 13.34 -0.07
CA PHE A 114 8.70 12.61 -1.15
C PHE A 114 7.25 13.06 -1.34
N LEU A 115 6.48 13.20 -0.25
CA LEU A 115 5.08 13.64 -0.27
C LEU A 115 4.90 15.02 -0.91
N LYS A 116 5.82 15.96 -0.64
CA LYS A 116 5.80 17.30 -1.25
C LYS A 116 5.79 17.23 -2.78
N LYS A 117 6.50 16.25 -3.34
CA LYS A 117 6.66 16.02 -4.78
C LYS A 117 5.73 14.93 -5.35
N THR A 118 4.87 14.36 -4.51
CA THR A 118 3.97 13.26 -4.87
C THR A 118 2.79 13.77 -5.68
N ASP A 119 2.52 13.09 -6.80
CA ASP A 119 1.40 13.39 -7.68
C ASP A 119 0.17 12.54 -7.36
N THR A 120 0.39 11.32 -6.85
CA THR A 120 -0.68 10.36 -6.53
C THR A 120 -0.48 9.75 -5.14
N ILE A 121 -1.52 9.78 -4.32
CA ILE A 121 -1.57 9.07 -3.03
C ILE A 121 -2.52 7.87 -3.17
N SER A 122 -2.02 6.68 -2.92
CA SER A 122 -2.78 5.43 -2.96
C SER A 122 -3.02 4.91 -1.55
N LEU A 123 -4.29 4.81 -1.16
CA LEU A 123 -4.72 4.27 0.14
C LEU A 123 -5.38 2.91 -0.04
N THR A 124 -4.95 1.93 0.75
CA THR A 124 -5.58 0.60 0.78
C THR A 124 -6.07 0.26 2.18
N PHE A 125 -7.39 0.31 2.39
CA PHE A 125 -7.99 0.02 3.70
C PHE A 125 -8.16 -1.48 3.92
N GLY A 126 -7.64 -1.97 5.04
CA GLY A 126 -7.74 -3.36 5.48
C GLY A 126 -8.97 -3.64 6.35
N THR A 127 -9.26 -2.77 7.32
CA THR A 127 -10.34 -2.98 8.30
C THR A 127 -10.88 -1.67 8.86
N SER A 128 -12.16 -1.62 9.24
CA SER A 128 -12.74 -0.51 10.02
C SER A 128 -12.44 -0.61 11.53
N TRP A 129 -11.86 -1.73 12.00
CA TRP A 129 -11.53 -1.93 13.40
C TRP A 129 -10.28 -1.15 13.82
N VAL A 130 -10.39 -0.47 14.96
CA VAL A 130 -9.36 0.36 15.56
C VAL A 130 -9.08 -0.11 16.98
N TYR A 131 -7.81 0.04 17.40
CA TYR A 131 -7.38 -0.18 18.77
C TYR A 131 -6.93 1.14 19.39
N ARG A 132 -7.46 1.41 20.58
CA ARG A 132 -7.12 2.59 21.38
C ARG A 132 -6.57 2.13 22.72
N ARG A 133 -5.41 2.66 23.11
CA ARG A 133 -4.82 2.39 24.42
C ARG A 133 -5.74 2.92 25.52
N LYS A 134 -6.02 2.09 26.52
CA LYS A 134 -6.83 2.52 27.67
C LYS A 134 -6.09 3.54 28.55
N SER A 135 -4.76 3.46 28.60
CA SER A 135 -3.91 4.28 29.46
C SER A 135 -3.96 5.78 29.13
N ASP A 136 -4.03 6.14 27.85
CA ASP A 136 -3.89 7.52 27.38
C ASP A 136 -4.86 7.88 26.25
N ARG A 137 -5.78 6.96 25.92
CA ARG A 137 -6.80 7.13 24.88
C ARG A 137 -6.24 7.36 23.47
N ARG A 138 -4.94 7.15 23.23
CA ARG A 138 -4.35 7.26 21.89
C ARG A 138 -4.67 6.04 21.04
N VAL A 139 -4.95 6.28 19.76
CA VAL A 139 -5.10 5.22 18.76
C VAL A 139 -3.72 4.71 18.37
N VAL A 140 -3.60 3.39 18.26
CA VAL A 140 -2.35 2.73 17.86
C VAL A 140 -2.49 2.13 16.48
N SER A 141 -1.43 2.26 15.68
CA SER A 141 -1.30 1.58 14.39
C SER A 141 -1.03 0.09 14.56
N ASN A 142 -0.37 -0.28 15.65
CA ASN A 142 -0.03 -1.67 15.98
C ASN A 142 -0.02 -1.86 17.50
N CYS A 143 -0.59 -2.97 17.97
CA CYS A 143 -0.63 -3.32 19.39
C CYS A 143 0.69 -3.94 19.90
N HIS A 144 1.65 -4.26 19.02
CA HIS A 144 2.98 -4.78 19.36
C HIS A 144 2.96 -5.98 20.32
N LYS A 145 2.02 -6.91 20.10
CA LYS A 145 1.81 -8.11 20.93
C LYS A 145 1.58 -7.84 22.43
N GLN A 146 1.29 -6.59 22.81
CA GLN A 146 0.92 -6.24 24.18
C GLN A 146 -0.41 -6.91 24.57
N PRO A 147 -0.68 -7.10 25.88
CA PRO A 147 -1.91 -7.71 26.36
C PRO A 147 -3.16 -7.04 25.76
N GLY A 148 -4.10 -7.84 25.26
CA GLY A 148 -5.31 -7.34 24.61
C GLY A 148 -6.15 -6.42 25.51
N ASP A 149 -6.16 -6.68 26.82
CA ASP A 149 -6.90 -5.89 27.81
C ASP A 149 -6.37 -4.47 27.99
N SER A 150 -5.17 -4.17 27.51
CA SER A 150 -4.60 -2.81 27.47
C SER A 150 -5.28 -1.91 26.44
N PHE A 151 -6.09 -2.48 25.55
CA PHE A 151 -6.72 -1.77 24.45
C PHE A 151 -8.25 -1.83 24.54
N GLU A 152 -8.87 -0.72 24.20
CA GLU A 152 -10.26 -0.66 23.79
C GLU A 152 -10.32 -0.86 22.28
N ARG A 153 -11.17 -1.77 21.84
CA ARG A 153 -11.40 -2.05 20.43
C ARG A 153 -12.77 -1.51 20.03
N PHE A 154 -12.83 -0.77 18.93
CA PHE A 154 -14.06 -0.24 18.36
C PHE A 154 -13.97 -0.22 16.84
N SER A 155 -15.12 -0.17 16.17
CA SER A 155 -15.20 -0.12 14.70
C SER A 155 -15.64 1.27 14.28
N LEU A 156 -14.95 1.86 13.31
CA LEU A 156 -15.36 3.13 12.72
C LEU A 156 -16.65 2.96 11.92
N THR A 157 -17.54 3.93 12.06
CA THR A 157 -18.69 4.14 11.18
C THR A 157 -18.25 4.70 9.83
N VAL A 158 -19.16 4.69 8.84
CA VAL A 158 -18.91 5.27 7.51
C VAL A 158 -18.56 6.76 7.63
N ASP A 159 -19.39 7.52 8.35
CA ASP A 159 -19.21 8.96 8.57
C ASP A 159 -17.86 9.28 9.23
N GLU A 160 -17.44 8.49 10.24
CA GLU A 160 -16.14 8.68 10.88
C GLU A 160 -14.97 8.44 9.92
N ILE A 161 -15.07 7.42 9.04
CA ILE A 161 -14.03 7.16 8.03
C ILE A 161 -13.93 8.35 7.07
N VAL A 162 -15.06 8.84 6.56
CA VAL A 162 -15.10 10.00 5.66
C VAL A 162 -14.54 11.23 6.36
N ALA A 163 -14.94 11.50 7.60
CA ALA A 163 -14.48 12.64 8.38
C ALA A 163 -12.95 12.63 8.65
N HIS A 164 -12.33 11.45 8.72
CA HIS A 164 -10.87 11.33 8.88
C HIS A 164 -10.10 11.49 7.57
N ILE A 165 -10.68 11.12 6.42
CA ILE A 165 -9.97 11.07 5.13
C ILE A 165 -10.23 12.31 4.27
N ALA A 166 -11.46 12.84 4.26
CA ALA A 166 -11.84 13.99 3.44
C ALA A 166 -10.95 15.24 3.67
N PRO A 167 -10.64 15.65 4.92
CA PRO A 167 -9.76 16.80 5.15
C PRO A 167 -8.33 16.59 4.59
N LEU A 168 -7.88 15.34 4.50
CA LEU A 168 -6.57 15.01 3.95
C LEU A 168 -6.57 15.08 2.43
N ILE A 169 -7.67 14.68 1.79
CA ILE A 169 -7.87 14.86 0.34
C ILE A 169 -7.86 16.35 0.00
N GLU A 170 -8.61 17.16 0.75
CA GLU A 170 -8.63 18.62 0.59
C GLU A 170 -7.23 19.24 0.77
N ARG A 171 -6.53 18.85 1.85
CA ARG A 171 -5.14 19.27 2.12
C ARG A 171 -4.17 18.82 1.03
N GLY A 172 -4.45 17.69 0.38
CA GLY A 172 -3.71 17.18 -0.78
C GLY A 172 -3.84 18.03 -2.05
N GLY A 173 -4.81 18.95 -2.11
CA GLY A 173 -5.04 19.83 -3.25
C GLY A 173 -5.35 19.06 -4.53
N THR A 174 -4.60 19.33 -5.59
CA THR A 174 -4.81 18.73 -6.93
C THR A 174 -4.23 17.32 -7.09
N ARG A 175 -3.66 16.73 -6.02
CA ARG A 175 -3.12 15.37 -6.08
C ARG A 175 -4.23 14.37 -6.40
N ARG A 176 -3.87 13.31 -7.12
CA ARG A 176 -4.78 12.18 -7.39
C ARG A 176 -4.81 11.25 -6.19
N TRP A 177 -5.98 10.73 -5.86
CA TRP A 177 -6.17 9.81 -4.75
C TRP A 177 -6.74 8.49 -5.24
N PHE A 178 -5.99 7.41 -5.10
CA PHE A 178 -6.43 6.07 -5.45
C PHE A 178 -6.83 5.35 -4.18
N LEU A 179 -8.11 5.03 -4.02
CA LEU A 179 -8.62 4.28 -2.89
C LEU A 179 -8.86 2.84 -3.31
N SER A 180 -8.57 1.90 -2.41
CA SER A 180 -8.98 0.51 -2.56
C SER A 180 -9.28 -0.12 -1.20
N VAL A 181 -10.05 -1.19 -1.22
CA VAL A 181 -10.27 -2.05 -0.05
C VAL A 181 -9.45 -3.31 -0.24
N SER A 182 -8.65 -3.66 0.77
CA SER A 182 -7.76 -4.82 0.69
C SER A 182 -8.55 -6.11 0.44
N PRO A 183 -8.18 -6.95 -0.53
CA PRO A 183 -8.80 -8.26 -0.73
C PRO A 183 -8.43 -9.28 0.34
N VAL A 184 -7.38 -9.02 1.12
CA VAL A 184 -6.94 -9.90 2.21
C VAL A 184 -8.00 -9.94 3.30
N ARG A 185 -8.37 -11.15 3.71
CA ARG A 185 -9.43 -11.40 4.69
C ARG A 185 -8.86 -11.38 6.11
N HIS A 186 -9.47 -10.57 6.99
CA HIS A 186 -9.12 -10.54 8.41
C HIS A 186 -9.99 -11.54 9.20
N PHE A 187 -9.69 -12.84 9.07
CA PHE A 187 -10.51 -13.89 9.68
C PHE A 187 -10.39 -14.06 11.19
N LYS A 188 -9.48 -13.33 11.86
CA LYS A 188 -9.33 -13.40 13.32
C LYS A 188 -10.63 -13.12 14.08
N ASP A 189 -11.54 -12.36 13.47
CA ASP A 189 -12.83 -11.96 14.05
C ASP A 189 -14.02 -12.71 13.44
N GLY A 190 -13.75 -13.69 12.58
CA GLY A 190 -14.76 -14.42 11.82
C GLY A 190 -15.15 -13.73 10.51
N ALA A 191 -15.76 -14.53 9.62
CA ALA A 191 -16.14 -14.08 8.28
C ALA A 191 -17.19 -12.96 8.30
N VAL A 192 -18.14 -13.03 9.23
CA VAL A 192 -19.23 -12.04 9.36
C VAL A 192 -18.68 -10.66 9.69
N GLU A 193 -17.85 -10.55 10.73
CA GLU A 193 -17.25 -9.27 11.12
C GLU A 193 -16.30 -8.71 10.07
N ASN A 194 -15.56 -9.59 9.37
CA ASN A 194 -14.75 -9.16 8.23
C ASN A 194 -15.63 -8.56 7.12
N MET A 195 -16.75 -9.19 6.77
CA MET A 195 -17.66 -8.65 5.75
C MET A 195 -18.25 -7.31 6.18
N LEU A 196 -18.74 -7.19 7.42
CA LEU A 196 -19.26 -5.92 7.94
C LEU A 196 -18.21 -4.81 7.94
N SER A 197 -16.96 -5.13 8.29
CA SER A 197 -15.82 -4.22 8.24
C SER A 197 -15.55 -3.74 6.82
N LYS A 198 -15.43 -4.66 5.85
CA LYS A 198 -15.20 -4.34 4.44
C LYS A 198 -16.36 -3.54 3.84
N SER A 199 -17.61 -3.87 4.17
CA SER A 199 -18.79 -3.11 3.72
C SER A 199 -18.76 -1.65 4.18
N ARG A 200 -18.35 -1.37 5.43
CA ARG A 200 -18.19 0.02 5.90
C ARG A 200 -17.11 0.76 5.12
N LEU A 201 -15.97 0.11 4.87
CA LEU A 201 -14.90 0.70 4.06
C LEU A 201 -15.36 1.01 2.63
N LEU A 202 -16.08 0.08 1.99
CA LEU A 202 -16.62 0.26 0.65
C LEU A 202 -17.61 1.43 0.57
N LEU A 203 -18.53 1.53 1.54
CA LEU A 203 -19.48 2.64 1.63
C LEU A 203 -18.76 3.98 1.78
N ALA A 204 -17.78 4.07 2.68
CA ALA A 204 -17.00 5.30 2.90
C ALA A 204 -16.18 5.69 1.66
N VAL A 205 -15.54 4.72 0.99
CA VAL A 205 -14.81 4.97 -0.25
C VAL A 205 -15.75 5.48 -1.35
N ASN A 206 -16.94 4.91 -1.48
CA ASN A 206 -17.95 5.36 -2.44
C ASN A 206 -18.48 6.78 -2.11
N GLU A 207 -18.55 7.18 -0.85
CA GLU A 207 -18.89 8.56 -0.48
C GLU A 207 -17.76 9.53 -0.84
N LEU A 208 -16.50 9.14 -0.59
CA LEU A 208 -15.33 9.95 -0.94
C LEU A 208 -15.19 10.14 -2.46
N THR A 209 -15.39 9.10 -3.26
CA THR A 209 -15.33 9.21 -4.74
C THR A 209 -16.45 10.09 -5.32
N LYS A 210 -17.62 10.14 -4.68
CA LYS A 210 -18.70 11.04 -5.08
C LYS A 210 -18.45 12.49 -4.66
N SER A 211 -17.71 12.69 -3.58
CA SER A 211 -17.46 14.01 -3.00
C SER A 211 -16.27 14.73 -3.64
N PHE A 212 -15.34 13.98 -4.25
CA PHE A 212 -14.07 14.52 -4.76
C PHE A 212 -13.75 13.96 -6.16
N GLU A 213 -13.63 14.84 -7.16
CA GLU A 213 -13.36 14.46 -8.56
C GLU A 213 -11.95 13.87 -8.77
N ASN A 214 -11.00 14.19 -7.89
CA ASN A 214 -9.63 13.68 -7.92
C ASN A 214 -9.46 12.36 -7.14
N VAL A 215 -10.55 11.76 -6.64
CA VAL A 215 -10.54 10.48 -5.92
C VAL A 215 -11.13 9.39 -6.81
N VAL A 216 -10.39 8.29 -6.97
CA VAL A 216 -10.79 7.14 -7.78
C VAL A 216 -10.73 5.86 -6.96
N TYR A 217 -11.65 4.93 -7.23
CA TYR A 217 -11.70 3.63 -6.58
C TYR A 217 -11.17 2.54 -7.51
N PHE A 218 -10.24 1.72 -7.03
CA PHE A 218 -9.84 0.49 -7.70
C PHE A 218 -10.48 -0.74 -7.00
N PRO A 219 -11.30 -1.54 -7.70
CA PRO A 219 -12.09 -2.62 -7.09
C PRO A 219 -11.30 -3.91 -6.85
N SER A 220 -10.17 -3.82 -6.14
CA SER A 220 -9.33 -4.98 -5.84
C SER A 220 -10.04 -6.02 -4.96
N TYR A 221 -10.89 -5.56 -4.03
CA TYR A 221 -11.68 -6.45 -3.16
C TYR A 221 -12.67 -7.29 -3.99
N GLU A 222 -13.44 -6.64 -4.85
CA GLU A 222 -14.45 -7.27 -5.69
C GLU A 222 -13.80 -8.20 -6.71
N ILE A 223 -12.68 -7.83 -7.34
CA ILE A 223 -11.95 -8.74 -8.24
C ILE A 223 -11.65 -10.07 -7.54
N VAL A 224 -11.20 -10.04 -6.29
CA VAL A 224 -10.91 -11.28 -5.55
C VAL A 224 -12.18 -12.00 -5.11
N MET A 225 -13.17 -11.26 -4.60
CA MET A 225 -14.39 -11.88 -4.08
C MET A 225 -15.31 -12.40 -5.18
N ASP A 226 -15.25 -11.84 -6.39
CA ASP A 226 -16.16 -12.13 -7.49
C ASP A 226 -15.53 -12.86 -8.69
N GLU A 227 -14.24 -12.63 -8.98
CA GLU A 227 -13.52 -13.36 -10.04
C GLU A 227 -12.64 -14.48 -9.45
N LEU A 228 -11.84 -14.16 -8.43
CA LEU A 228 -10.86 -15.09 -7.83
C LEU A 228 -11.39 -15.79 -6.56
N ARG A 229 -12.66 -16.22 -6.59
CA ARG A 229 -13.39 -16.66 -5.38
C ARG A 229 -12.84 -17.93 -4.71
N ASP A 230 -12.10 -18.74 -5.47
CA ASP A 230 -11.67 -20.08 -5.08
C ASP A 230 -10.36 -20.05 -4.27
N TYR A 231 -10.23 -20.93 -3.26
CA TYR A 231 -9.04 -21.04 -2.41
C TYR A 231 -7.74 -21.33 -3.17
N ARG A 232 -7.80 -21.82 -4.41
CA ARG A 232 -6.64 -21.98 -5.30
C ARG A 232 -5.89 -20.67 -5.57
N PHE A 233 -6.56 -19.53 -5.37
CA PHE A 233 -5.98 -18.19 -5.54
C PHE A 233 -5.37 -17.64 -4.26
N TYR A 234 -5.38 -18.41 -3.18
CA TYR A 234 -4.79 -18.06 -1.89
C TYR A 234 -3.49 -18.84 -1.68
N GLY A 235 -2.61 -18.29 -0.87
CA GLY A 235 -1.42 -18.98 -0.39
C GLY A 235 -1.78 -20.10 0.60
N PRO A 236 -0.77 -20.83 1.10
CA PRO A 236 -0.98 -21.96 2.02
C PRO A 236 -1.73 -21.61 3.31
N ASP A 237 -1.72 -20.34 3.73
CA ASP A 237 -2.42 -19.86 4.92
C ASP A 237 -3.92 -19.58 4.69
N LEU A 238 -4.39 -19.69 3.45
CA LEU A 238 -5.77 -19.42 3.01
C LEU A 238 -6.26 -17.99 3.33
N VAL A 239 -5.34 -17.08 3.60
CA VAL A 239 -5.61 -15.68 3.97
C VAL A 239 -4.99 -14.73 2.96
N HIS A 240 -3.71 -14.91 2.66
CA HIS A 240 -3.01 -14.11 1.66
C HIS A 240 -3.24 -14.69 0.27
N LEU A 241 -3.12 -13.83 -0.75
CA LEU A 241 -3.24 -14.25 -2.14
C LEU A 241 -1.99 -15.03 -2.58
N SER A 242 -2.18 -15.93 -3.53
CA SER A 242 -1.05 -16.55 -4.23
C SER A 242 -0.36 -15.53 -5.13
N VAL A 243 0.90 -15.78 -5.48
CA VAL A 243 1.67 -14.90 -6.38
C VAL A 243 0.94 -14.66 -7.70
N GLY A 244 0.36 -15.72 -8.30
CA GLY A 244 -0.39 -15.60 -9.55
C GLY A 244 -1.68 -14.78 -9.42
N ALA A 245 -2.36 -14.84 -8.27
CA ALA A 245 -3.52 -13.99 -8.01
C ALA A 245 -3.13 -12.52 -7.82
N ALA A 246 -2.03 -12.26 -7.09
CA ALA A 246 -1.49 -10.92 -6.94
C ALA A 246 -1.01 -10.33 -8.28
N ASP A 247 -0.36 -11.14 -9.13
CA ASP A 247 0.04 -10.74 -10.49
C ASP A 247 -1.18 -10.44 -11.37
N TYR A 248 -2.24 -11.23 -11.29
CA TYR A 248 -3.49 -10.94 -11.99
C TYR A 248 -4.07 -9.58 -11.59
N ILE A 249 -4.16 -9.30 -10.29
CA ILE A 249 -4.71 -8.02 -9.82
C ILE A 249 -3.79 -6.86 -10.19
N TRP A 250 -2.48 -7.07 -10.22
CA TRP A 250 -1.53 -6.09 -10.75
C TRP A 250 -1.80 -5.77 -12.22
N GLU A 251 -2.05 -6.75 -13.08
CA GLU A 251 -2.42 -6.48 -14.48
C GLU A 251 -3.73 -5.69 -14.55
N ARG A 252 -4.73 -6.03 -13.73
CA ARG A 252 -5.99 -5.26 -13.63
C ARG A 252 -5.74 -3.83 -13.18
N PHE A 253 -4.85 -3.62 -12.20
CA PHE A 253 -4.48 -2.30 -11.70
C PHE A 253 -3.73 -1.49 -12.77
N ALA A 254 -2.75 -2.09 -13.44
CA ALA A 254 -2.02 -1.47 -14.53
C ALA A 254 -2.97 -1.08 -15.67
N ASP A 255 -3.96 -1.92 -15.96
CA ASP A 255 -4.93 -1.63 -16.99
C ASP A 255 -5.90 -0.50 -16.65
N PHE A 256 -6.32 -0.44 -15.39
CA PHE A 256 -7.15 0.59 -14.82
C PHE A 256 -6.43 1.94 -14.71
N ALA A 257 -5.18 1.93 -14.22
CA ALA A 257 -4.50 3.11 -13.73
C ALA A 257 -3.52 3.74 -14.71
N LEU A 258 -2.92 2.98 -15.65
CA LEU A 258 -1.85 3.51 -16.49
C LEU A 258 -2.35 4.09 -17.81
N ASN A 259 -1.75 5.21 -18.22
CA ASN A 259 -1.94 5.74 -19.58
C ASN A 259 -1.29 4.83 -20.64
N SER A 260 -1.68 4.99 -21.91
CA SER A 260 -1.23 4.12 -23.01
C SER A 260 0.30 4.10 -23.18
N GLU A 261 0.95 5.25 -23.10
CA GLU A 261 2.41 5.38 -23.17
C GLU A 261 3.09 4.57 -22.06
N SER A 262 2.59 4.68 -20.82
CA SER A 262 3.14 3.96 -19.68
C SER A 262 2.88 2.46 -19.76
N LYS A 263 1.78 2.02 -20.38
CA LYS A 263 1.58 0.59 -20.66
C LYS A 263 2.61 0.04 -21.65
N GLU A 264 3.08 0.84 -22.61
CA GLU A 264 4.15 0.44 -23.51
C GLU A 264 5.50 0.35 -22.79
N LEU A 265 5.86 1.38 -22.01
CA LEU A 265 7.04 1.37 -21.15
C LEU A 265 7.04 0.19 -20.17
N LEU A 266 5.88 -0.14 -19.59
CA LEU A 266 5.73 -1.29 -18.69
C LEU A 266 6.15 -2.60 -19.36
N ARG A 267 5.88 -2.79 -20.65
CA ARG A 267 6.32 -3.99 -21.39
C ARG A 267 7.84 -4.07 -21.47
N ASP A 268 8.50 -2.95 -21.75
CA ASP A 268 9.96 -2.88 -21.79
C ASP A 268 10.57 -3.14 -20.40
N TYR A 269 9.97 -2.60 -19.33
CA TYR A 269 10.41 -2.84 -17.95
C TYR A 269 10.18 -4.28 -17.49
N LYS A 270 9.07 -4.93 -17.88
CA LYS A 270 8.84 -6.36 -17.64
C LYS A 270 9.93 -7.20 -18.30
N ARG A 271 10.26 -6.90 -19.56
CA ARG A 271 11.36 -7.57 -20.28
C ARG A 271 12.70 -7.36 -19.58
N LEU A 272 13.00 -6.14 -19.14
CA LEU A 272 14.22 -5.85 -18.38
C LEU A 272 14.28 -6.68 -17.09
N TYR A 273 13.17 -6.74 -16.36
CA TYR A 273 13.07 -7.52 -15.12
C TYR A 273 13.28 -9.01 -15.37
N GLU A 274 12.69 -9.58 -16.42
CA GLU A 274 12.89 -10.98 -16.81
C GLU A 274 14.37 -11.27 -17.16
N MET A 275 15.01 -10.37 -17.92
CA MET A 275 16.42 -10.47 -18.27
C MET A 275 17.31 -10.44 -17.01
N LYS A 276 17.03 -9.55 -16.06
CA LYS A 276 17.76 -9.45 -14.78
C LYS A 276 17.49 -10.63 -13.84
N SER A 277 16.33 -11.26 -13.95
CA SER A 277 15.95 -12.42 -13.13
C SER A 277 16.58 -13.72 -13.61
N HIS A 278 17.17 -13.74 -14.80
CA HIS A 278 17.84 -14.91 -15.35
C HIS A 278 19.07 -15.28 -14.50
N ARG A 279 19.07 -16.49 -13.92
CA ARG A 279 20.22 -17.03 -13.18
C ARG A 279 21.13 -17.82 -14.13
N PRO A 280 22.33 -17.32 -14.49
CA PRO A 280 23.20 -18.01 -15.43
C PRO A 280 23.78 -19.30 -14.83
N LEU A 281 23.80 -20.38 -15.62
CA LEU A 281 24.52 -21.60 -15.25
C LEU A 281 26.04 -21.43 -15.36
N PHE A 282 26.50 -20.57 -16.29
CA PHE A 282 27.91 -20.26 -16.51
C PHE A 282 28.14 -18.73 -16.55
N PRO A 283 28.36 -18.10 -15.39
CA PRO A 283 28.53 -16.64 -15.30
C PRO A 283 29.71 -16.07 -16.10
N GLU A 284 30.74 -16.87 -16.38
CA GLU A 284 31.92 -16.40 -17.11
C GLU A 284 31.80 -16.51 -18.65
N SER A 285 30.69 -17.07 -19.13
CA SER A 285 30.44 -17.29 -20.57
C SER A 285 30.33 -15.96 -21.34
N GLN A 286 30.70 -16.00 -22.63
CA GLN A 286 30.60 -14.83 -23.51
C GLN A 286 29.13 -14.46 -23.78
N GLU A 287 28.25 -15.46 -23.81
CA GLU A 287 26.81 -15.30 -23.95
C GLU A 287 26.23 -14.51 -22.78
N TYR A 288 26.64 -14.82 -21.55
CA TYR A 288 26.19 -14.07 -20.37
C TYR A 288 26.74 -12.64 -20.34
N LYS A 289 28.00 -12.43 -20.71
CA LYS A 289 28.57 -11.07 -20.88
C LYS A 289 27.79 -10.26 -21.93
N GLY A 290 27.39 -10.90 -23.03
CA GLY A 290 26.52 -10.30 -24.04
C GLY A 290 25.12 -9.97 -23.52
N LEU A 291 24.54 -10.82 -22.66
CA LEU A 291 23.27 -10.54 -21.99
C LEU A 291 23.38 -9.31 -21.06
N LEU A 292 24.43 -9.22 -20.24
CA LEU A 292 24.66 -8.09 -19.35
C LEU A 292 24.74 -6.77 -20.12
N LYS A 293 25.47 -6.74 -21.24
CA LYS A 293 25.53 -5.55 -22.10
C LYS A 293 24.15 -5.13 -22.63
N ARG A 294 23.31 -6.09 -23.03
CA ARG A 294 21.94 -5.81 -23.49
C ARG A 294 21.04 -5.31 -22.36
N ILE A 295 21.25 -5.81 -21.12
CA ILE A 295 20.56 -5.31 -19.93
C ILE A 295 20.92 -3.83 -19.71
N ASP A 296 22.22 -3.50 -19.73
CA ASP A 296 22.70 -2.13 -19.51
C ASP A 296 22.20 -1.16 -20.60
N GLU A 297 22.22 -1.58 -21.86
CA GLU A 297 21.69 -0.81 -23.00
C GLU A 297 20.18 -0.53 -22.84
N LEU A 298 19.40 -1.56 -22.48
CA LEU A 298 17.95 -1.43 -22.27
C LEU A 298 17.64 -0.54 -21.07
N GLU A 299 18.36 -0.68 -19.96
CA GLU A 299 18.18 0.14 -18.77
C GLU A 299 18.51 1.62 -19.02
N SER A 300 19.61 1.91 -19.74
CA SER A 300 19.98 3.26 -20.14
C SER A 300 18.93 3.89 -21.08
N MET A 301 18.41 3.11 -22.03
CA MET A 301 17.30 3.56 -22.89
C MET A 301 16.05 3.87 -22.07
N LEU A 302 15.66 3.00 -21.15
CA LEU A 302 14.43 3.17 -20.36
C LEU A 302 14.52 4.36 -19.41
N LYS A 303 15.69 4.59 -18.79
CA LYS A 303 15.91 5.77 -17.97
C LYS A 303 15.66 7.06 -18.74
N LYS A 304 16.13 7.14 -19.99
CA LYS A 304 15.89 8.31 -20.87
C LYS A 304 14.43 8.46 -21.29
N LYS A 305 13.68 7.36 -21.47
CA LYS A 305 12.24 7.41 -21.81
C LYS A 305 11.37 7.82 -20.62
N ARG A 306 11.85 7.60 -19.39
CA ARG A 306 11.14 7.96 -18.15
C ARG A 306 11.20 9.46 -17.84
N GLU A 307 12.30 10.13 -18.22
CA GLU A 307 12.48 11.58 -18.09
C GLU A 307 11.46 12.36 -18.97
#